data_AF-A0A1V6GD02-F1
#
_entry.id   AF-A0A1V6GD02-F1
#
_cell.length_a   1.000
_cell.length_b   1.000
_cell.length_c   1.000
_cell.angle_alpha   90.00
_cell.angle_beta   90.00
_cell.angle_gamma   90.00
#
_symmetry.space_group_name_H-M   'P 1'
#
loop_
_entity.id
_entity.type
_entity.pdbx_description
1 polymer ?
#
loop_
_entity_poly.entity_id
_entity_poly.type
_entity_poly.pdbx_seq_one_letter_code
_entity_poly.pdbx_strand_id
1 'polypeptide(L)'
;MLNEQLQAARALADAGKASRPYIDFDHAGGEAAAIPTEFFWADGIRLRVEWTAAGAAAVSGRVYSYFSPEFFADKSGKVTAIPAVGPIGALVNTPAFQEIERIAASLTAQKSMIEIAKALGLPETAAEAEILAKIAELQSAATESATEAANLKAALAAKEKEAADLARAAVTAEVERHAASACIPDAAKPLIVEAILKDGAEGRKILASFKPAQKPAAGAPPFKAGASGKDASGAAILAEYRSKTGEDRRKFYAANADAIHAASSAE
;
A
#
# COMPACT_ATOMS: atom_id res chain seq x y z
N MET A 1 34.58 -29.17 -12.27
CA MET A 1 35.79 -29.50 -13.05
C MET A 1 36.46 -28.28 -13.67
N LEU A 2 35.95 -27.66 -14.75
CA LEU A 2 36.68 -26.52 -15.39
C LEU A 2 36.81 -25.30 -14.48
N ASN A 3 35.75 -24.96 -13.73
CA ASN A 3 35.82 -23.87 -12.77
C ASN A 3 36.84 -24.14 -11.66
N GLU A 4 36.89 -25.37 -11.15
CA GLU A 4 37.87 -25.76 -10.12
C GLU A 4 39.30 -25.63 -10.64
N GLN A 5 39.56 -26.03 -11.90
CA GLN A 5 40.86 -25.84 -12.55
C GLN A 5 41.20 -24.35 -12.70
N LEU A 6 40.24 -23.53 -13.12
CA LEU A 6 40.42 -22.08 -13.20
C LEU A 6 40.74 -21.48 -11.82
N GLN A 7 39.98 -21.84 -10.78
CA GLN A 7 40.23 -21.32 -9.43
C GLN A 7 41.58 -21.78 -8.88
N ALA A 8 41.99 -23.03 -9.13
CA ALA A 8 43.31 -23.51 -8.76
C ALA A 8 44.44 -22.74 -9.47
N ALA A 9 44.29 -22.49 -10.77
CA ALA A 9 45.26 -21.71 -11.55
C ALA A 9 45.33 -20.25 -11.07
N ARG A 10 44.19 -19.62 -10.77
CA ARG A 10 44.13 -18.28 -10.18
C ARG A 10 44.80 -18.22 -8.81
N ALA A 11 44.53 -19.19 -7.92
CA ALA A 11 45.17 -19.26 -6.61
C ALA A 11 46.70 -19.42 -6.69
N LEU A 12 47.20 -20.19 -7.67
CA LEU A 12 48.64 -20.29 -7.94
C LEU A 12 49.22 -18.96 -8.43
N ALA A 13 48.50 -18.22 -9.27
CA ALA A 13 48.91 -16.92 -9.75
C ALA A 13 48.93 -15.87 -8.63
N ASP A 14 47.89 -15.82 -7.78
CA ASP A 14 47.81 -14.94 -6.62
C ASP A 14 48.94 -15.21 -5.62
N ALA A 15 49.36 -16.47 -5.50
CA ALA A 15 50.51 -16.88 -4.70
C ALA A 15 51.87 -16.63 -5.38
N GLY A 16 51.90 -16.06 -6.59
CA GLY A 16 53.13 -15.84 -7.38
C GLY A 16 53.83 -17.11 -7.87
N LYS A 17 53.12 -18.24 -7.89
CA LYS A 17 53.66 -19.57 -8.25
C LYS A 17 53.44 -19.94 -9.72
N ALA A 18 52.57 -19.23 -10.42
CA ALA A 18 52.27 -19.43 -11.83
C ALA A 18 51.85 -18.11 -12.49
N SER A 19 51.83 -18.08 -13.82
CA SER A 19 51.18 -16.98 -14.55
C SER A 19 49.66 -17.12 -14.44
N ARG A 20 48.94 -16.00 -14.32
CA ARG A 20 47.47 -16.02 -14.31
C ARG A 20 46.93 -16.50 -15.67
N PRO A 21 45.84 -17.28 -15.70
CA PRO A 21 45.09 -17.51 -16.93
C PRO A 21 44.54 -16.20 -17.48
N TYR A 22 44.49 -16.07 -18.80
CA TYR A 22 43.93 -14.90 -19.48
C TYR A 22 43.30 -15.28 -20.82
N ILE A 23 42.56 -14.35 -21.40
CA ILE A 23 42.10 -14.40 -22.80
C ILE A 23 42.98 -13.45 -23.60
N ASP A 24 43.53 -13.89 -24.71
CA ASP A 24 44.41 -13.09 -25.57
C ASP A 24 43.71 -12.64 -26.85
N PHE A 25 44.48 -12.08 -27.79
CA PHE A 25 44.04 -11.73 -29.12
C PHE A 25 44.69 -12.68 -30.15
N ASP A 26 43.89 -13.18 -31.09
CA ASP A 26 44.35 -14.00 -32.22
C ASP A 26 45.17 -15.25 -31.87
N HIS A 27 45.06 -15.77 -30.64
CA HIS A 27 45.90 -16.86 -30.12
C HIS A 27 47.40 -16.55 -30.21
N ALA A 28 47.78 -15.27 -30.11
CA ALA A 28 49.17 -14.83 -30.23
C ALA A 28 49.99 -15.03 -28.94
N GLY A 29 49.34 -15.37 -27.81
CA GLY A 29 49.96 -15.49 -26.50
C GLY A 29 50.50 -14.16 -25.95
N GLY A 30 49.95 -13.05 -26.43
CA GLY A 30 50.41 -11.69 -26.15
C GLY A 30 49.60 -10.98 -25.06
N GLU A 31 49.08 -9.80 -25.40
CA GLU A 31 48.31 -8.97 -24.47
C GLU A 31 47.01 -9.65 -24.02
N ALA A 32 46.64 -9.41 -22.76
CA ALA A 32 45.37 -9.90 -22.23
C ALA A 32 44.19 -9.02 -22.71
N ALA A 33 43.27 -9.62 -23.44
CA ALA A 33 41.98 -9.06 -23.77
C ALA A 33 41.02 -9.12 -22.56
N ALA A 34 41.04 -10.21 -21.81
CA ALA A 34 40.18 -10.39 -20.63
C ALA A 34 40.81 -11.33 -19.60
N ILE A 35 40.37 -11.20 -18.35
CA ILE A 35 40.78 -12.08 -17.24
C ILE A 35 39.60 -12.99 -16.88
N PRO A 36 39.72 -14.32 -17.04
CA PRO A 36 38.66 -15.26 -16.69
C PRO A 36 38.45 -15.31 -15.18
N THR A 37 37.19 -15.25 -14.76
CA THR A 37 36.82 -15.26 -13.34
C THR A 37 36.09 -16.54 -12.94
N GLU A 38 35.24 -17.08 -13.82
CA GLU A 38 34.38 -18.22 -13.50
C GLU A 38 33.93 -18.98 -14.75
N PHE A 39 34.06 -20.30 -14.72
CA PHE A 39 33.31 -21.18 -15.62
C PHE A 39 32.00 -21.61 -14.97
N PHE A 40 30.90 -21.56 -15.71
CA PHE A 40 29.60 -22.03 -15.23
C PHE A 40 28.80 -22.68 -16.35
N TRP A 41 27.78 -23.46 -15.97
CA TRP A 41 26.87 -24.11 -16.91
C TRP A 41 25.58 -23.32 -17.04
N ALA A 42 25.10 -23.16 -18.27
CA ALA A 42 23.78 -22.60 -18.60
C ALA A 42 23.16 -23.34 -19.80
N ASP A 43 22.98 -22.65 -20.92
CA ASP A 43 22.70 -23.20 -22.26
C ASP A 43 23.92 -23.87 -22.92
N GLY A 44 25.05 -23.86 -22.22
CA GLY A 44 26.31 -24.49 -22.59
C GLY A 44 27.36 -24.15 -21.54
N ILE A 45 28.63 -24.40 -21.87
CA ILE A 45 29.76 -23.92 -21.05
C ILE A 45 29.89 -22.41 -21.27
N ARG A 46 29.81 -21.64 -20.18
CA ARG A 46 29.94 -20.18 -20.20
C ARG A 46 31.18 -19.77 -19.40
N LEU A 47 31.81 -18.68 -19.84
CA LEU A 47 32.95 -18.07 -19.18
C LEU A 47 32.61 -16.63 -18.79
N ARG A 48 32.69 -16.33 -17.50
CA ARG A 48 32.67 -14.96 -16.98
C ARG A 48 34.08 -14.40 -17.02
N VAL A 49 34.20 -13.16 -17.47
CA VAL A 49 35.48 -12.46 -17.60
C VAL A 49 35.39 -11.06 -17.05
N GLU A 50 36.54 -10.54 -16.61
CA GLU A 50 36.80 -9.13 -16.38
C GLU A 50 37.56 -8.58 -17.59
N TRP A 51 37.03 -7.55 -18.25
CA TRP A 51 37.65 -7.00 -19.46
C TRP A 51 38.85 -6.11 -19.12
N THR A 52 39.93 -6.23 -19.90
CA THR A 52 40.94 -5.17 -19.92
C THR A 52 40.44 -3.99 -20.75
N ALA A 53 41.06 -2.81 -20.61
CA ALA A 53 40.71 -1.66 -21.44
C ALA A 53 40.83 -1.96 -22.95
N ALA A 54 41.89 -2.68 -23.34
CA ALA A 54 42.11 -3.09 -24.73
C ALA A 54 41.02 -4.07 -25.21
N GLY A 55 40.69 -5.11 -24.43
CA GLY A 55 39.64 -6.06 -24.81
C GLY A 55 38.26 -5.43 -24.87
N ALA A 56 37.92 -4.58 -23.90
CA ALA A 56 36.67 -3.81 -23.90
C ALA A 56 36.56 -2.91 -25.14
N ALA A 57 37.62 -2.18 -25.49
CA ALA A 57 37.67 -1.36 -26.69
C ALA A 57 37.56 -2.21 -27.98
N ALA A 58 38.20 -3.38 -28.02
CA ALA A 58 38.20 -4.24 -29.19
C ALA A 58 36.83 -4.88 -29.45
N VAL A 59 36.11 -5.31 -28.40
CA VAL A 59 34.75 -5.86 -28.50
C VAL A 59 33.74 -4.75 -28.81
N SER A 60 33.80 -3.61 -28.12
CA SER A 60 32.89 -2.48 -28.36
C SER A 60 33.09 -1.83 -29.74
N GLY A 61 34.35 -1.71 -30.17
CA GLY A 61 34.74 -1.25 -31.50
C GLY A 61 34.54 -2.27 -32.62
N ARG A 62 34.09 -3.49 -32.30
CA ARG A 62 33.91 -4.62 -33.24
C ARG A 62 35.17 -5.00 -34.01
N VAL A 63 36.34 -4.75 -33.42
CA VAL A 63 37.63 -5.23 -33.94
C VAL A 63 37.69 -6.75 -33.88
N TYR A 64 37.12 -7.34 -32.83
CA TYR A 64 36.89 -8.78 -32.71
C TYR A 64 35.42 -9.06 -32.45
N SER A 65 34.90 -10.09 -33.11
CA SER A 65 33.48 -10.48 -33.03
C SER A 65 33.24 -11.82 -32.33
N TYR A 66 34.27 -12.63 -32.09
CA TYR A 66 34.11 -14.01 -31.63
C TYR A 66 35.09 -14.36 -30.52
N PHE A 67 34.70 -15.34 -29.71
CA PHE A 67 35.56 -15.99 -28.72
C PHE A 67 35.90 -17.39 -29.21
N SER A 68 37.19 -17.70 -29.31
CA SER A 68 37.66 -19.05 -29.61
C SER A 68 38.23 -19.66 -28.32
N PRO A 69 37.49 -20.56 -27.64
CA PRO A 69 37.98 -21.20 -26.42
C PRO A 69 39.15 -22.14 -26.71
N GLU A 70 40.03 -22.31 -25.73
CA GLU A 70 41.07 -23.33 -25.74
C GLU A 70 40.84 -24.32 -24.58
N PHE A 71 40.63 -25.58 -24.91
CA PHE A 71 40.44 -26.65 -23.94
C PHE A 71 40.88 -28.00 -24.51
N PHE A 72 41.17 -28.93 -23.62
CA PHE A 72 41.38 -30.33 -23.93
C PHE A 72 40.05 -31.07 -23.88
N ALA A 73 39.83 -31.95 -24.85
CA ALA A 73 38.70 -32.87 -24.86
C ALA A 73 39.21 -34.32 -24.96
N ASP A 74 38.46 -35.26 -24.39
CA ASP A 74 38.75 -36.68 -24.57
C ASP A 74 38.26 -37.19 -25.94
N LYS A 75 38.48 -38.48 -26.22
CA LYS A 75 38.08 -39.13 -27.48
C LYS A 75 36.56 -39.11 -27.72
N SER A 76 35.75 -38.89 -26.69
CA SER A 76 34.30 -38.75 -26.79
C SER A 76 33.85 -37.31 -27.05
N GLY A 77 34.79 -36.37 -27.13
CA GLY A 77 34.51 -34.94 -27.30
C GLY A 77 34.13 -34.24 -26.01
N LYS A 78 34.24 -34.90 -24.86
CA LYS A 78 33.95 -34.29 -23.56
C LYS A 78 35.13 -33.42 -23.14
N VAL A 79 34.86 -32.16 -22.79
CA VAL A 79 35.87 -31.23 -22.27
C VAL A 79 36.42 -31.71 -20.93
N THR A 80 37.75 -31.84 -20.82
CA THR A 80 38.46 -32.39 -19.67
C THR A 80 39.31 -31.35 -18.93
N ALA A 81 39.93 -30.42 -19.64
CA ALA A 81 40.81 -29.43 -19.00
C ALA A 81 40.97 -28.13 -19.78
N ILE A 82 41.41 -27.08 -19.09
CA ILE A 82 41.93 -25.84 -19.70
C ILE A 82 43.47 -25.88 -19.76
N PRO A 83 44.13 -25.05 -20.59
CA PRO A 83 45.57 -24.85 -20.53
C PRO A 83 46.05 -24.54 -19.10
N ALA A 84 47.13 -25.19 -18.67
CA ALA A 84 47.66 -25.03 -17.32
C ALA A 84 48.40 -23.69 -17.12
N VAL A 85 48.95 -23.13 -18.22
CA VAL A 85 49.70 -21.87 -18.24
C VAL A 85 49.36 -21.14 -19.53
N GLY A 86 49.21 -19.82 -19.45
CA GLY A 86 49.01 -18.96 -20.62
C GLY A 86 47.54 -18.63 -20.91
N PRO A 87 47.21 -18.32 -22.18
CA PRO A 87 45.84 -18.04 -22.55
C PRO A 87 44.98 -19.29 -22.44
N ILE A 88 43.68 -19.11 -22.18
CA ILE A 88 42.68 -20.21 -22.18
C ILE A 88 41.65 -20.04 -23.30
N GLY A 89 42.02 -19.22 -24.30
CA GLY A 89 41.20 -18.83 -25.44
C GLY A 89 41.55 -17.41 -25.88
N ALA A 90 40.98 -17.03 -27.02
CA ALA A 90 41.30 -15.78 -27.71
C ALA A 90 40.05 -15.04 -28.20
N LEU A 91 40.15 -13.72 -28.29
CA LEU A 91 39.30 -12.93 -29.18
C LEU A 91 39.79 -13.08 -30.62
N VAL A 92 38.86 -13.43 -31.52
CA VAL A 92 39.16 -13.69 -32.94
C VAL A 92 38.04 -13.20 -33.85
N ASN A 93 38.35 -13.05 -35.14
CA ASN A 93 37.34 -12.86 -36.19
C ASN A 93 36.97 -14.15 -36.92
N THR A 94 37.85 -15.15 -36.86
CA THR A 94 37.65 -16.48 -37.46
C THR A 94 37.80 -17.54 -36.37
N PRO A 95 36.71 -17.88 -35.64
CA PRO A 95 36.77 -18.90 -34.59
C PRO A 95 36.95 -20.31 -35.14
N ALA A 96 37.46 -21.23 -34.32
CA ALA A 96 37.57 -22.64 -34.70
C ALA A 96 36.19 -23.27 -34.97
N PHE A 97 35.20 -22.93 -34.14
CA PHE A 97 33.80 -23.30 -34.36
C PHE A 97 33.11 -22.24 -35.20
N GLN A 98 32.67 -22.60 -36.41
CA GLN A 98 32.02 -21.65 -37.34
C GLN A 98 30.58 -21.32 -36.94
N GLU A 99 29.93 -22.19 -36.16
CA GLU A 99 28.55 -22.01 -35.68
C GLU A 99 28.55 -21.57 -34.20
N ILE A 100 29.10 -20.39 -33.93
CA ILE A 100 29.05 -19.77 -32.59
C ILE A 100 28.48 -18.37 -32.63
N GLU A 101 27.84 -17.99 -31.53
CA GLU A 101 27.34 -16.63 -31.36
C GLU A 101 28.49 -15.62 -31.30
N ARG A 102 28.25 -14.43 -31.86
CA ARG A 102 29.17 -13.31 -31.73
C ARG A 102 29.22 -12.84 -30.28
N ILE A 103 30.38 -12.37 -29.84
CA ILE A 103 30.52 -11.55 -28.63
C ILE A 103 29.85 -10.22 -28.94
N ALA A 104 28.53 -10.17 -28.85
CA ALA A 104 27.78 -8.96 -29.03
C ALA A 104 28.18 -8.00 -27.90
N ALA A 105 29.00 -6.98 -28.20
CA ALA A 105 28.88 -5.70 -27.51
C ALA A 105 27.43 -5.29 -27.70
N SER A 106 26.59 -5.54 -26.70
CA SER A 106 25.15 -5.51 -26.84
C SER A 106 24.71 -4.17 -27.41
N LEU A 107 24.40 -4.13 -28.71
CA LEU A 107 23.68 -3.03 -29.35
C LEU A 107 22.36 -2.78 -28.59
N THR A 108 21.82 -3.82 -27.94
CA THR A 108 20.64 -3.77 -27.09
C THR A 108 20.85 -2.92 -25.83
N ALA A 109 22.01 -2.99 -25.18
CA ALA A 109 22.31 -2.21 -23.97
C ALA A 109 22.51 -0.71 -24.26
N GLN A 110 23.17 -0.38 -25.37
CA GLN A 110 23.29 1.03 -25.81
C GLN A 110 21.94 1.59 -26.29
N LYS A 111 21.16 0.81 -27.04
CA LYS A 111 19.79 1.18 -27.40
C LYS A 111 18.93 1.41 -26.16
N SER A 112 19.03 0.56 -25.14
CA SER A 112 18.25 0.75 -23.90
C SER A 112 18.63 2.04 -23.17
N MET A 113 19.91 2.44 -23.17
CA MET A 113 20.32 3.67 -22.50
C MET A 113 19.86 4.94 -23.24
N ILE A 114 19.89 4.92 -24.58
CA ILE A 114 19.37 6.00 -25.42
C ILE A 114 17.85 6.16 -25.22
N GLU A 115 17.11 5.05 -25.19
CA GLU A 115 15.67 5.07 -24.94
C GLU A 115 15.33 5.59 -23.53
N ILE A 116 16.13 5.24 -22.52
CA ILE A 116 15.98 5.76 -21.16
C ILE A 116 16.28 7.27 -21.12
N ALA A 117 17.38 7.72 -21.73
CA ALA A 117 17.72 9.14 -21.81
C ALA A 117 16.58 9.94 -22.45
N LYS A 118 16.05 9.45 -23.57
CA LYS A 118 14.91 10.06 -24.27
C LYS A 118 13.65 10.11 -23.41
N ALA A 119 13.32 9.02 -22.71
CA ALA A 119 12.17 8.97 -21.80
C ALA A 119 12.30 9.97 -20.63
N LEU A 120 13.54 10.25 -20.20
CA LEU A 120 13.87 11.24 -19.17
C LEU A 120 13.99 12.68 -19.71
N GLY A 121 13.85 12.88 -21.03
CA GLY A 121 14.01 14.18 -21.68
C GLY A 121 15.47 14.66 -21.79
N LEU A 122 16.43 13.73 -21.66
CA LEU A 122 17.86 13.99 -21.81
C LEU A 122 18.32 13.75 -23.27
N PRO A 123 19.45 14.33 -23.69
CA PRO A 123 20.02 14.04 -25.00
C PRO A 123 20.43 12.56 -25.13
N GLU A 124 20.39 12.00 -26.34
CA GLU A 124 20.79 10.61 -26.60
C GLU A 124 22.26 10.32 -26.26
N THR A 125 23.08 11.38 -26.16
CA THR A 125 24.49 11.33 -25.74
C THR A 125 24.70 11.49 -24.24
N ALA A 126 23.62 11.56 -23.44
CA ALA A 126 23.72 11.72 -22.00
C ALA A 126 24.54 10.57 -21.38
N ALA A 127 25.51 10.94 -20.56
CA ALA A 127 26.30 9.96 -19.81
C ALA A 127 25.42 9.28 -18.76
N GLU A 128 25.79 8.06 -18.39
CA GLU A 128 25.09 7.28 -17.36
C GLU A 128 24.91 8.07 -16.04
N ALA A 129 25.93 8.84 -15.64
CA ALA A 129 25.86 9.68 -14.45
C ALA A 129 24.76 10.76 -14.52
N GLU A 130 24.52 11.34 -15.71
CA GLU A 130 23.47 12.35 -15.91
C GLU A 130 22.08 11.72 -15.88
N ILE A 131 21.94 10.52 -16.45
CA ILE A 131 20.72 9.72 -16.41
C ILE A 131 20.36 9.36 -14.97
N LEU A 132 21.33 8.87 -14.19
CA LEU A 132 21.13 8.54 -12.79
C LEU A 132 20.79 9.76 -11.94
N ALA A 133 21.44 10.91 -12.20
CA ALA A 133 21.11 12.16 -11.51
C ALA A 133 19.67 12.60 -11.77
N LYS A 134 19.19 12.48 -13.02
CA LYS A 134 17.81 12.84 -13.36
C LYS A 134 16.78 11.91 -12.72
N ILE A 135 17.09 10.62 -12.62
CA ILE A 135 16.24 9.65 -11.91
C ILE A 135 16.14 10.02 -10.41
N ALA A 136 17.27 10.35 -9.78
CA ALA A 136 17.28 10.76 -8.37
C ALA A 136 16.46 12.04 -8.12
N GLU A 137 16.57 13.02 -9.02
CA GLU A 137 15.76 14.25 -8.98
C GLU A 137 14.26 13.94 -9.03
N LEU A 138 13.82 13.10 -9.99
CA LEU A 138 12.43 12.70 -10.14
C LEU A 138 11.91 11.92 -8.91
N GLN A 139 12.74 11.08 -8.31
CA GLN A 139 12.39 10.35 -7.08
C GLN A 139 12.20 11.30 -5.88
N SER A 140 13.06 12.32 -5.75
CA SER A 140 12.91 13.35 -4.71
C SER A 140 11.60 14.12 -4.90
N ALA A 141 11.35 14.60 -6.12
CA ALA A 141 10.13 15.35 -6.45
C ALA A 141 8.85 14.53 -6.22
N ALA A 142 8.87 13.23 -6.56
CA ALA A 142 7.75 12.33 -6.31
C ALA A 142 7.49 12.14 -4.79
N THR A 143 8.55 12.06 -3.99
CA THR A 143 8.45 11.93 -2.53
C THR A 143 7.90 13.20 -1.88
N GLU A 144 8.36 14.36 -2.33
CA GLU A 144 7.85 15.66 -1.90
C GLU A 144 6.37 15.82 -2.24
N SER A 145 5.98 15.51 -3.49
CA SER A 145 4.59 15.59 -3.93
C SER A 145 3.66 14.64 -3.15
N ALA A 146 4.12 13.42 -2.84
CA ALA A 146 3.37 12.49 -2.01
C ALA A 146 3.17 13.00 -0.57
N THR A 147 4.19 13.67 -0.02
CA THR A 147 4.12 14.27 1.32
C THR A 147 3.14 15.45 1.34
N GLU A 148 3.19 16.31 0.33
CA GLU A 148 2.25 17.43 0.19
C GLU A 148 0.81 16.95 0.03
N ALA A 149 0.57 15.93 -0.79
CA ALA A 149 -0.75 15.32 -0.97
C ALA A 149 -1.30 14.73 0.35
N ALA A 150 -0.45 14.07 1.15
CA ALA A 150 -0.84 13.55 2.46
C ALA A 150 -1.24 14.68 3.44
N ASN A 151 -0.48 15.77 3.46
CA ASN A 151 -0.76 16.95 4.29
C ASN A 151 -2.06 17.63 3.89
N LEU A 152 -2.30 17.83 2.59
CA LEU A 152 -3.54 18.41 2.07
C LEU A 152 -4.75 17.54 2.41
N LYS A 153 -4.61 16.21 2.30
CA LYS A 153 -5.68 15.27 2.68
C LYS A 153 -6.01 15.35 4.17
N ALA A 154 -4.99 15.44 5.03
CA ALA A 154 -5.18 15.61 6.47
C ALA A 154 -5.86 16.95 6.80
N ALA A 155 -5.43 18.04 6.16
CA ALA A 155 -6.03 19.36 6.33
C ALA A 155 -7.50 19.39 5.86
N LEU A 156 -7.81 18.73 4.74
CA LEU A 156 -9.19 18.62 4.24
C LEU A 156 -10.08 17.85 5.22
N ALA A 157 -9.63 16.70 5.71
CA ALA A 157 -10.38 15.91 6.70
C ALA A 157 -10.62 16.70 8.00
N ALA A 158 -9.64 17.48 8.45
CA ALA A 158 -9.80 18.36 9.61
C ALA A 158 -10.86 19.44 9.37
N LYS A 159 -10.87 20.05 8.17
CA LYS A 159 -11.86 21.08 7.79
C LYS A 159 -13.26 20.52 7.60
N GLU A 160 -13.40 19.32 7.04
CA GLU A 160 -14.68 18.63 6.93
C GLU A 160 -15.27 18.32 8.30
N LYS A 161 -14.44 17.87 9.25
CA LYS A 161 -14.86 17.65 10.63
C LYS A 161 -15.30 18.96 11.30
N GLU A 162 -14.49 20.01 11.18
CA GLU A 162 -14.82 21.34 11.73
C GLU A 162 -16.16 21.85 11.17
N ALA A 163 -16.37 21.73 9.85
CA ALA A 163 -17.63 22.11 9.21
C ALA A 163 -18.82 21.26 9.68
N ALA A 164 -18.64 19.95 9.85
CA ALA A 164 -19.68 19.06 10.37
C ALA A 164 -20.05 19.38 11.83
N ASP A 165 -19.06 19.69 12.67
CA ASP A 165 -19.27 20.08 14.06
C ASP A 165 -20.02 21.42 14.16
N LEU A 166 -19.63 22.41 13.34
CA LEU A 166 -20.33 23.70 13.20
C LEU A 166 -21.77 23.53 12.71
N ALA A 167 -21.99 22.71 11.68
CA ALA A 167 -23.33 22.43 11.16
C ALA A 167 -24.22 21.77 12.22
N ARG A 168 -23.70 20.77 12.94
CA ARG A 168 -24.41 20.12 14.04
C ARG A 168 -24.72 21.08 15.19
N ALA A 169 -23.79 21.95 15.56
CA ALA A 169 -24.02 22.97 16.59
C ALA A 169 -25.11 23.97 16.17
N ALA A 170 -25.08 24.44 14.93
CA ALA A 170 -26.09 25.37 14.39
C ALA A 170 -27.50 24.73 14.35
N VAL A 171 -27.60 23.49 13.89
CA VAL A 171 -28.88 22.75 13.86
C VAL A 171 -29.38 22.47 15.27
N THR A 172 -28.51 22.08 16.20
CA THR A 172 -28.88 21.92 17.62
C THR A 172 -29.45 23.22 18.18
N ALA A 173 -28.81 24.36 17.92
CA ALA A 173 -29.30 25.67 18.35
C ALA A 173 -30.63 26.07 17.69
N GLU A 174 -30.89 25.67 16.45
CA GLU A 174 -32.18 25.85 15.77
C GLU A 174 -33.29 25.04 16.46
N VAL A 175 -33.03 23.77 16.77
CA VAL A 175 -33.98 22.87 17.43
C VAL A 175 -34.28 23.35 18.86
N GLU A 176 -33.28 23.76 19.63
CA GLU A 176 -33.49 24.29 21.00
C GLU A 176 -34.28 25.60 20.98
N ARG A 177 -34.04 26.49 20.01
CA ARG A 177 -34.85 27.71 19.84
C ARG A 177 -36.32 27.40 19.56
N HIS A 178 -36.59 26.39 18.74
CA HIS A 178 -37.97 25.94 18.49
C HIS A 178 -38.59 25.29 19.73
N ALA A 179 -37.84 24.45 20.45
CA ALA A 179 -38.29 23.79 21.67
C ALA A 179 -38.65 24.77 22.80
N ALA A 180 -38.08 25.98 22.80
CA ALA A 180 -38.48 27.04 23.74
C ALA A 180 -39.91 27.56 23.50
N SER A 181 -40.48 27.34 22.31
CA SER A 181 -41.81 27.82 21.90
C SER A 181 -42.81 26.72 21.55
N ALA A 182 -42.33 25.50 21.30
CA ALA A 182 -43.12 24.33 20.92
C ALA A 182 -42.90 23.18 21.92
N CYS A 183 -43.92 22.34 22.13
CA CYS A 183 -43.84 21.21 23.05
C CYS A 183 -43.07 20.05 22.37
N ILE A 184 -41.75 20.12 22.38
CA ILE A 184 -40.86 19.10 21.83
C ILE A 184 -40.30 18.26 22.99
N PRO A 185 -40.55 16.94 23.05
CA PRO A 185 -39.96 16.06 24.06
C PRO A 185 -38.42 16.04 23.95
N ASP A 186 -37.72 16.03 25.09
CA ASP A 186 -36.25 16.03 25.11
C ASP A 186 -35.64 14.84 24.35
N ALA A 187 -36.29 13.67 24.40
CA ALA A 187 -35.88 12.48 23.65
C ALA A 187 -35.99 12.64 22.12
N ALA A 188 -36.84 13.56 21.62
CA ALA A 188 -37.04 13.78 20.19
C ALA A 188 -36.04 14.77 19.59
N LYS A 189 -35.47 15.68 20.40
CA LYS A 189 -34.51 16.70 19.95
C LYS A 189 -33.30 16.14 19.18
N PRO A 190 -32.55 15.13 19.68
CA PRO A 190 -31.40 14.61 18.95
C PRO A 190 -31.79 13.94 17.62
N LEU A 191 -32.96 13.28 17.56
CA LEU A 191 -33.47 12.63 16.35
C LEU A 191 -33.83 13.66 15.27
N ILE A 192 -34.37 14.81 15.67
CA ILE A 192 -34.69 15.92 14.75
C ILE A 192 -33.40 16.58 14.25
N VAL A 193 -32.40 16.77 15.10
CA VAL A 193 -31.08 17.26 14.68
C VAL A 193 -30.47 16.33 13.63
N GLU A 194 -30.51 15.01 13.85
CA GLU A 194 -30.03 14.04 12.87
C GLU A 194 -30.84 14.05 11.56
N ALA A 195 -32.17 14.19 11.65
CA ALA A 195 -33.03 14.29 10.48
C ALA A 195 -32.70 15.53 9.63
N ILE A 196 -32.47 16.70 10.25
CA ILE A 196 -32.10 17.94 9.56
C ILE A 196 -30.69 17.83 8.95
N LEU A 197 -29.75 17.19 9.64
CA LEU A 197 -28.39 16.98 9.09
C LEU A 197 -28.39 16.02 7.89
N LYS A 198 -29.32 15.05 7.87
CA LYS A 198 -29.47 14.08 6.76
C LYS A 198 -30.24 14.65 5.57
N ASP A 199 -31.35 15.33 5.84
CA ASP A 199 -32.17 16.03 4.85
C ASP A 199 -32.74 17.28 5.50
N GLY A 200 -32.13 18.42 5.18
CA GLY A 200 -32.52 19.69 5.78
C GLY A 200 -33.96 20.08 5.51
N ALA A 201 -34.55 19.68 4.39
CA ALA A 201 -35.94 20.03 4.07
C ALA A 201 -36.91 19.14 4.87
N GLU A 202 -36.69 17.83 4.88
CA GLU A 202 -37.57 16.89 5.56
C GLU A 202 -37.46 17.02 7.10
N GLY A 203 -36.25 17.13 7.64
CA GLY A 203 -36.04 17.33 9.07
C GLY A 203 -36.70 18.61 9.61
N ARG A 204 -36.68 19.70 8.83
CA ARG A 204 -37.35 20.96 9.21
C ARG A 204 -38.88 20.88 9.14
N LYS A 205 -39.46 20.07 8.25
CA LYS A 205 -40.90 19.78 8.29
C LYS A 205 -41.30 19.05 9.57
N ILE A 206 -40.50 18.08 9.99
CA ILE A 206 -40.71 17.36 11.25
C ILE A 206 -40.63 18.35 12.42
N LEU A 207 -39.62 19.22 12.46
CA LEU A 207 -39.48 20.26 13.49
C LEU A 207 -40.71 21.19 13.56
N ALA A 208 -41.24 21.62 12.42
CA ALA A 208 -42.41 22.51 12.33
C ALA A 208 -43.74 21.83 12.70
N SER A 209 -43.81 20.49 12.72
CA SER A 209 -45.03 19.75 13.01
C SER A 209 -45.45 19.76 14.49
N PHE A 210 -44.54 20.14 15.40
CA PHE A 210 -44.79 20.20 16.83
C PHE A 210 -45.66 21.41 17.21
N LYS A 211 -46.67 21.18 18.05
CA LYS A 211 -47.63 22.22 18.46
C LYS A 211 -46.94 23.29 19.33
N PRO A 212 -47.29 24.58 19.19
CA PRO A 212 -46.81 25.63 20.08
C PRO A 212 -47.25 25.37 21.52
N ALA A 213 -46.38 25.67 22.47
CA ALA A 213 -46.70 25.58 23.89
C ALA A 213 -47.86 26.53 24.19
N GLN A 214 -49.00 26.00 24.65
CA GLN A 214 -50.12 26.84 25.08
C GLN A 214 -49.65 27.64 26.30
N LYS A 215 -49.67 28.97 26.18
CA LYS A 215 -49.58 29.86 27.35
C LYS A 215 -50.71 29.45 28.29
N PRO A 216 -50.48 29.23 29.61
CA PRO A 216 -51.58 29.00 30.52
C PRO A 216 -52.55 30.16 30.40
N ALA A 217 -53.80 29.86 30.03
CA ALA A 217 -54.82 30.87 29.86
C ALA A 217 -54.97 31.64 31.19
N ALA A 218 -54.73 32.95 31.16
CA ALA A 218 -55.10 33.84 32.25
C ALA A 218 -56.63 33.79 32.37
N GLY A 219 -57.14 32.97 33.29
CA GLY A 219 -58.58 32.81 33.53
C GLY A 219 -59.15 31.39 33.50
N ALA A 220 -58.33 30.33 33.53
CA ALA A 220 -58.88 29.02 33.85
C ALA A 220 -59.33 28.98 35.33
N PRO A 221 -60.57 28.56 35.65
CA PRO A 221 -61.01 28.41 37.04
C PRO A 221 -60.13 27.39 37.76
N PRO A 222 -59.89 27.54 39.08
CA PRO A 222 -58.93 26.72 39.79
C PRO A 222 -59.34 25.24 39.72
N PHE A 223 -58.54 24.44 39.02
CA PHE A 223 -58.54 23.00 39.23
C PHE A 223 -58.14 22.76 40.69
N LYS A 224 -58.99 22.05 41.45
CA LYS A 224 -58.67 21.61 42.80
C LYS A 224 -57.34 20.87 42.77
N ALA A 225 -56.38 21.37 43.55
CA ALA A 225 -55.13 20.69 43.83
C ALA A 225 -55.43 19.32 44.47
N GLY A 226 -55.29 18.25 43.70
CA GLY A 226 -55.02 16.92 44.23
C GLY A 226 -53.52 16.79 44.40
N ALA A 227 -53.06 16.81 45.65
CA ALA A 227 -51.66 16.79 46.02
C ALA A 227 -50.88 15.64 45.38
N SER A 228 -49.63 15.93 45.04
CA SER A 228 -48.58 14.94 44.80
C SER A 228 -48.47 13.97 45.97
N GLY A 229 -48.61 12.68 45.70
CA GLY A 229 -48.34 11.62 46.66
C GLY A 229 -47.90 10.36 45.94
N LYS A 230 -46.59 10.09 45.94
CA LYS A 230 -46.08 8.73 45.81
C LYS A 230 -46.74 7.87 46.91
N ASP A 231 -46.96 6.58 46.62
CA ASP A 231 -47.24 5.50 47.59
C ASP A 231 -48.71 5.07 47.87
N ALA A 232 -49.73 5.58 47.17
CA ALA A 232 -51.14 5.20 47.45
C ALA A 232 -51.87 4.31 46.42
N SER A 233 -51.35 4.13 45.19
CA SER A 233 -52.13 3.46 44.12
C SER A 233 -51.99 1.93 44.08
N GLY A 234 -50.81 1.38 44.40
CA GLY A 234 -50.56 -0.07 44.34
C GLY A 234 -51.24 -0.88 45.45
N ALA A 235 -51.23 -0.39 46.69
CA ALA A 235 -51.88 -1.08 47.82
C ALA A 235 -53.41 -1.07 47.69
N ALA A 236 -53.99 0.02 47.17
CA ALA A 236 -55.43 0.14 46.96
C ALA A 236 -55.93 -0.82 45.87
N ILE A 237 -55.19 -0.96 44.76
CA ILE A 237 -55.59 -1.87 43.67
C ILE A 237 -55.47 -3.35 44.08
N LEU A 238 -54.49 -3.69 44.92
CA LEU A 238 -54.35 -5.03 45.50
C LEU A 238 -55.43 -5.34 46.53
N ALA A 239 -55.79 -4.38 47.39
CA ALA A 239 -56.89 -4.54 48.35
C ALA A 239 -58.23 -4.74 47.64
N GLU A 240 -58.48 -3.97 46.58
CA GLU A 240 -59.69 -4.11 45.78
C GLU A 240 -59.71 -5.46 45.01
N TYR A 241 -58.59 -5.90 44.45
CA TYR A 241 -58.47 -7.22 43.84
C TYR A 241 -58.73 -8.36 44.85
N ARG A 242 -58.16 -8.27 46.06
CA ARG A 242 -58.32 -9.25 47.15
C ARG A 242 -59.76 -9.30 47.70
N SER A 243 -60.51 -8.20 47.62
CA SER A 243 -61.91 -8.12 48.07
C SER A 243 -62.94 -8.81 47.15
N LYS A 244 -62.57 -9.09 45.88
CA LYS A 244 -63.48 -9.70 44.89
C LYS A 244 -63.31 -11.21 44.87
N THR A 245 -64.35 -11.94 44.47
CA THR A 245 -64.33 -13.41 44.35
C THR A 245 -64.89 -13.87 42.99
N GLY A 246 -64.66 -15.12 42.63
CA GLY A 246 -65.27 -15.74 41.45
C GLY A 246 -64.97 -15.05 40.11
N GLU A 247 -66.01 -14.78 39.33
CA GLU A 247 -65.93 -14.20 38.00
C GLU A 247 -65.53 -12.71 38.01
N ASP A 248 -65.98 -11.95 39.01
CA ASP A 248 -65.67 -10.53 39.15
C ASP A 248 -64.19 -10.30 39.44
N ARG A 249 -63.56 -11.21 40.20
CA ARG A 249 -62.12 -11.18 40.41
C ARG A 249 -61.35 -11.41 39.11
N ARG A 250 -61.81 -12.32 38.25
CA ARG A 250 -61.17 -12.62 36.96
C ARG A 250 -61.29 -11.46 35.97
N LYS A 251 -62.47 -10.84 35.90
CA LYS A 251 -62.70 -9.66 35.05
C LYS A 251 -61.88 -8.46 35.52
N PHE A 252 -61.81 -8.24 36.84
CA PHE A 252 -61.00 -7.16 37.41
C PHE A 252 -59.50 -7.38 37.16
N TYR A 253 -59.01 -8.62 37.29
CA TYR A 253 -57.62 -8.95 36.97
C TYR A 253 -57.31 -8.74 35.48
N ALA A 254 -58.17 -9.20 34.58
CA ALA A 254 -57.96 -9.04 33.15
C ALA A 254 -57.89 -7.56 32.72
N ALA A 255 -58.64 -6.68 33.38
CA ALA A 255 -58.63 -5.25 33.09
C ALA A 255 -57.46 -4.48 33.73
N ASN A 256 -56.80 -5.04 34.75
CA ASN A 256 -55.80 -4.35 35.57
C ASN A 256 -54.50 -5.16 35.76
N ALA A 257 -54.21 -6.11 34.86
CA ALA A 257 -53.14 -7.11 35.03
C ALA A 257 -51.77 -6.47 35.29
N ASP A 258 -51.38 -5.46 34.48
CA ASP A 258 -50.07 -4.80 34.59
C ASP A 258 -49.92 -4.04 35.91
N ALA A 259 -50.98 -3.37 36.37
CA ALA A 259 -50.98 -2.63 37.63
C ALA A 259 -50.96 -3.55 38.85
N ILE A 260 -51.66 -4.70 38.78
CA ILE A 260 -51.62 -5.73 39.83
C ILE A 260 -50.25 -6.39 39.89
N HIS A 261 -49.63 -6.71 38.74
CA HIS A 261 -48.28 -7.27 38.69
C HIS A 261 -47.23 -6.30 39.24
N ALA A 262 -47.24 -5.05 38.77
CA ALA A 262 -46.32 -4.01 39.25
C ALA A 262 -46.48 -3.76 40.76
N ALA A 263 -47.70 -3.78 41.30
CA ALA A 263 -47.95 -3.62 42.73
C ALA A 263 -47.53 -4.86 43.55
N SER A 264 -47.71 -6.07 43.02
CA SER A 264 -47.33 -7.32 43.70
C SER A 264 -45.81 -7.56 43.77
N SER A 265 -45.04 -6.94 42.87
CA SER A 265 -43.57 -7.02 42.88
C SER A 265 -42.90 -5.94 43.74
N ALA A 266 -43.70 -5.04 44.31
CA ALA A 266 -43.26 -3.96 45.21
C ALA A 266 -43.62 -4.20 46.68
N GLU A 267 -44.40 -5.25 46.98
CA GLU A 267 -44.64 -5.83 48.32
C GLU A 267 -43.53 -6.85 48.65
#